data_AF-A0A3S3P308-F1
#
_entry.id   AF-A0A3S3P308-F1
#
_cell.length_a   1.000
_cell.length_b   1.000
_cell.length_c   1.000
_cell.angle_alpha   90.00
_cell.angle_beta   90.00
_cell.angle_gamma   90.00
#
_symmetry.space_group_name_H-M   'P 1'
#
loop_
_entity.id
_entity.type
_entity.pdbx_description
1 polymer ?
#
loop_
_entity_poly.entity_id
_entity_poly.type
_entity_poly.pdbx_seq_one_letter_code
_entity_poly.pdbx_strand_id
1 'polypeptide(L)'
;MTRADDLYRDLATALQETPKVPCLGIDRFTADIKDLAPNESTQLGFAYCSHCPVKPACVAYADAARPPAGVWGGRTYSPRTPRTP
;
A
#
# COMPACT_ATOMS: atom_id res chain seq x y z
N MET A 1 9.63 -11.47 -17.33
CA MET A 1 9.37 -10.74 -16.07
C MET A 1 8.67 -9.45 -16.43
N THR A 2 7.59 -9.11 -15.72
CA THR A 2 6.92 -7.82 -15.91
C THR A 2 7.61 -6.75 -15.06
N ARG A 3 7.44 -5.48 -15.43
CA ARG A 3 7.92 -4.36 -14.61
C ARG A 3 7.39 -4.42 -13.17
N ALA A 4 6.18 -4.92 -12.97
CA ALA A 4 5.60 -5.10 -11.64
C ALA A 4 6.32 -6.18 -10.82
N ASP A 5 6.76 -7.27 -11.46
CA ASP A 5 7.53 -8.34 -10.79
C ASP A 5 8.88 -7.84 -10.28
N ASP A 6 9.59 -7.05 -11.08
CA ASP A 6 10.90 -6.51 -10.69
C ASP A 6 10.74 -5.51 -9.53
N LEU A 7 9.75 -4.62 -9.61
CA LEU A 7 9.44 -3.66 -8.54
C LEU A 7 8.93 -4.36 -7.27
N TYR A 8 8.24 -5.48 -7.40
CA TYR A 8 7.85 -6.31 -6.25
C TYR A 8 9.08 -6.89 -5.56
N ARG A 9 10.06 -7.38 -6.32
CA ARG A 9 11.31 -7.89 -5.75
C ARG A 9 12.07 -6.79 -5.00
N ASP A 10 12.18 -5.60 -5.59
CA ASP A 10 12.83 -4.46 -4.95
C ASP A 10 12.11 -4.05 -3.66
N LEU A 11 10.77 -4.00 -3.69
CA LEU A 11 9.95 -3.73 -2.50
C LEU A 11 10.13 -4.82 -1.43
N ALA A 12 10.12 -6.10 -1.81
CA ALA A 12 10.29 -7.22 -0.89
C ALA A 12 11.65 -7.15 -0.19
N THR A 13 12.73 -6.89 -0.93
CA THR A 13 14.06 -6.66 -0.37
C THR A 13 14.05 -5.47 0.59
N ALA A 14 13.48 -4.33 0.18
CA ALA A 14 13.41 -3.14 1.02
C ALA A 14 12.64 -3.39 2.33
N LEU A 15 11.56 -4.17 2.30
CA LEU A 15 10.79 -4.56 3.49
C LEU A 15 11.58 -5.48 4.42
N GLN A 16 12.43 -6.37 3.90
CA GLN A 16 13.27 -7.27 4.69
C GLN A 16 14.48 -6.55 5.31
N GLU A 17 15.13 -5.66 4.56
CA GLU A 17 16.33 -4.95 4.99
C GLU A 17 16.03 -3.76 5.89
N THR A 18 14.77 -3.29 5.92
CA THR A 18 14.37 -2.14 6.72
C THR A 18 13.71 -2.58 8.03
N PRO A 19 14.41 -2.51 9.18
CA PRO A 19 13.90 -3.04 10.45
C PRO A 19 12.70 -2.27 11.04
N LYS A 20 12.36 -1.07 10.51
CA LYS A 20 11.30 -0.21 11.06
C LYS A 20 10.35 0.28 9.95
N VAL A 21 9.61 -0.64 9.36
CA VAL A 21 8.51 -0.30 8.45
C VAL A 21 7.21 -0.16 9.27
N PRO A 22 6.60 1.05 9.34
CA PRO A 22 5.52 1.32 10.30
C PRO A 22 4.21 0.54 10.06
N CYS A 23 3.97 0.07 8.84
CA CYS A 23 2.76 -0.67 8.49
C CYS A 23 2.84 -2.18 8.71
N LEU A 24 4.02 -2.74 9.04
CA LEU A 24 4.17 -4.18 9.27
C LEU A 24 3.41 -4.61 10.53
N GLY A 25 2.67 -5.72 10.42
CA GLY A 25 1.85 -6.26 11.51
C GLY A 25 0.52 -5.53 11.73
N ILE A 26 0.16 -4.58 10.86
CA ILE A 26 -1.13 -3.89 10.92
C ILE A 26 -2.05 -4.46 9.83
N ASP A 27 -3.03 -5.26 10.23
CA ASP A 27 -3.96 -5.94 9.30
C ASP A 27 -4.74 -4.96 8.40
N ARG A 28 -4.91 -3.71 8.83
CA ARG A 28 -5.58 -2.67 8.03
C ARG A 28 -4.85 -2.34 6.72
N PHE A 29 -3.55 -2.63 6.60
CA PHE A 29 -2.80 -2.41 5.36
C PHE A 29 -3.00 -3.51 4.33
N THR A 30 -3.45 -4.70 4.74
CA THR A 30 -3.76 -5.85 3.87
C THR A 30 -5.26 -6.11 3.73
N ALA A 31 -6.10 -5.40 4.50
CA ALA A 31 -7.55 -5.49 4.43
C ALA A 31 -8.11 -5.15 3.04
N ASP A 32 -9.25 -5.75 2.70
CA ASP A 32 -10.03 -5.34 1.55
C ASP A 32 -10.52 -3.91 1.73
N ILE A 33 -10.58 -3.15 0.63
CA ILE A 33 -11.03 -1.74 0.66
C ILE A 33 -12.48 -1.60 1.18
N LYS A 34 -13.31 -2.63 0.99
CA LYS A 34 -14.71 -2.66 1.47
C LYS A 34 -14.80 -2.72 3.01
N ASP A 35 -13.76 -3.22 3.67
CA ASP A 35 -13.70 -3.41 5.13
C ASP A 35 -13.04 -2.21 5.83
N LEU A 36 -12.49 -1.26 5.05
CA LEU A 36 -11.98 0.01 5.54
C LEU A 36 -13.10 1.05 5.63
N ALA A 37 -13.15 1.77 6.74
CA ALA A 37 -14.08 2.87 6.92
C ALA A 37 -13.82 4.00 5.89
N PRO A 38 -14.83 4.83 5.59
CA PRO A 38 -14.65 6.00 4.74
C PRO A 38 -13.49 6.87 5.26
N ASN A 39 -12.47 7.08 4.43
CA ASN A 39 -11.23 7.84 4.72
C ASN A 39 -10.17 7.14 5.59
N GLU A 40 -10.40 5.90 6.04
CA GLU A 40 -9.42 5.16 6.85
C GLU A 40 -8.10 4.98 6.08
N SER A 41 -8.16 4.67 4.78
CA SER A 41 -6.95 4.55 3.96
C SER A 41 -6.13 5.86 3.87
N THR A 42 -6.80 7.01 3.82
CA THR A 42 -6.14 8.32 3.85
C THR A 42 -5.47 8.56 5.22
N GLN A 43 -6.16 8.21 6.31
CA GLN A 43 -5.62 8.34 7.67
C GLN A 43 -4.41 7.43 7.88
N LEU A 44 -4.50 6.17 7.45
CA LEU A 44 -3.39 5.21 7.47
C LEU A 44 -2.20 5.71 6.65
N GLY A 45 -2.47 6.26 5.46
CA GLY A 45 -1.43 6.86 4.62
C GLY A 45 -0.73 8.04 5.28
N PHE A 46 -1.48 8.94 5.91
CA PHE A 46 -0.92 10.08 6.63
C PHE A 46 -0.13 9.65 7.88
N ALA A 47 -0.67 8.71 8.66
CA ALA A 47 -0.08 8.30 9.93
C ALA A 47 1.19 7.45 9.76
N TYR A 48 1.20 6.50 8.81
CA TYR A 48 2.26 5.49 8.70
C TYR A 48 3.13 5.65 7.47
N CYS A 49 2.59 6.16 6.36
CA CYS A 49 3.34 6.25 5.10
C CYS A 49 4.08 7.59 4.93
N SER A 50 3.74 8.65 5.66
CA SER A 50 4.36 9.98 5.49
C SER A 50 5.88 9.98 5.69
N HIS A 51 6.38 9.19 6.65
CA HIS A 51 7.81 9.08 6.98
C HIS A 51 8.37 7.67 6.75
N CYS A 52 7.66 6.85 5.97
CA CYS A 52 8.06 5.47 5.76
C CYS A 52 9.29 5.40 4.82
N PRO A 53 10.41 4.78 5.25
CA PRO A 53 11.63 4.68 4.44
C PRO A 53 11.44 3.89 3.15
N VAL A 54 10.53 2.91 3.13
CA VAL A 54 10.23 2.08 1.95
C VAL A 54 9.13 2.67 1.06
N LYS A 55 8.61 3.88 1.39
CA LYS A 55 7.52 4.51 0.64
C LYS A 55 7.82 4.64 -0.87
N PRO A 56 9.01 5.05 -1.33
CA PRO A 56 9.27 5.19 -2.75
C PRO A 56 9.15 3.87 -3.52
N ALA A 57 9.72 2.79 -2.98
CA ALA A 57 9.62 1.45 -3.55
C ALA A 57 8.16 0.93 -3.52
N CYS A 58 7.46 1.18 -2.41
CA CYS A 58 6.05 0.80 -2.24
C CYS A 58 5.15 1.49 -3.27
N VAL A 59 5.35 2.79 -3.49
CA VAL A 59 4.65 3.59 -4.51
C VAL A 59 4.96 3.08 -5.92
N ALA A 60 6.23 2.82 -6.23
CA ALA A 60 6.65 2.37 -7.55
C ALA A 60 6.01 1.03 -7.93
N TYR A 61 6.08 0.05 -7.03
CA TYR A 61 5.38 -1.23 -7.21
C TYR A 61 3.88 -1.03 -7.39
N ALA A 62 3.23 -0.26 -6.51
CA ALA A 62 1.78 -0.15 -6.51
C ALA A 62 1.25 0.62 -7.74
N ASP A 63 2.01 1.55 -8.30
CA ASP A 63 1.68 2.21 -9.56
C ASP A 63 1.73 1.25 -10.76
N ALA A 64 2.68 0.31 -10.76
CA ALA A 64 2.84 -0.68 -11.81
C ALA A 64 1.85 -1.84 -11.67
N ALA A 65 1.64 -2.36 -10.45
CA ALA A 65 0.84 -3.54 -10.18
C ALA A 65 -0.65 -3.24 -9.96
N ARG A 66 -0.99 -2.00 -9.59
CA ARG A 66 -2.36 -1.57 -9.23
C ARG A 66 -3.08 -2.56 -8.30
N PRO A 67 -2.57 -2.84 -7.09
CA PRO A 67 -3.14 -3.87 -6.23
C PRO A 67 -4.63 -3.60 -5.92
N PRO A 68 -5.52 -4.60 -6.03
CA PRO A 68 -6.95 -4.41 -5.86
C PRO A 68 -7.38 -4.21 -4.40
N ALA A 69 -6.53 -4.58 -3.44
CA ALA A 69 -6.77 -4.51 -2.00
C ALA A 69 -5.57 -3.88 -1.27
N GLY A 70 -5.79 -3.44 -0.03
CA GLY A 70 -4.77 -2.87 0.84
C GLY A 70 -4.41 -1.41 0.56
N VAL A 71 -3.57 -0.88 1.46
CA VAL A 71 -3.05 0.49 1.40
C VAL A 71 -1.57 0.44 1.02
N TRP A 72 -1.23 1.05 -0.11
CA TRP A 72 0.11 1.00 -0.68
C TRP A 72 0.64 2.41 -0.90
N GLY A 73 1.82 2.72 -0.34
CA GLY A 73 2.41 4.06 -0.44
C GLY A 73 1.54 5.18 0.15
N GLY A 74 0.56 4.82 0.99
CA GLY A 74 -0.42 5.73 1.57
C GLY A 74 -1.67 6.00 0.73
N ARG A 75 -1.96 5.15 -0.27
CA ARG A 75 -3.17 5.24 -1.10
C ARG A 75 -3.72 3.87 -1.48
N THR A 76 -4.96 3.86 -1.95
CA THR A 76 -5.63 2.66 -2.47
C THR A 76 -5.68 2.74 -4.00
N TYR A 77 -5.52 1.61 -4.67
CA TYR A 77 -5.49 1.54 -6.14
C TYR A 77 -6.72 0.88 -6.75
N SER A 78 -7.55 0.27 -5.92
CA SER A 78 -8.86 -0.24 -6.33
C SER A 78 -9.70 0.92 -6.88
N PRO A 79 -10.35 0.76 -8.04
CA PRO A 79 -11.36 1.71 -8.46
C PRO A 79 -12.42 1.78 -7.37
N ARG A 80 -12.67 2.98 -6.84
CA ARG A 80 -13.81 3.21 -5.95
C ARG A 80 -15.03 2.71 -6.70
N THR A 81 -15.61 1.59 -6.27
CA THR A 81 -16.94 1.21 -6.73
C THR A 81 -17.85 2.39 -6.41
N PRO A 82 -18.57 2.95 -7.40
CA PRO A 82 -19.51 4.02 -7.13
C PRO A 82 -20.48 3.51 -6.08
N ARG A 83 -20.63 4.25 -4.98
CA ARG A 83 -21.72 4.01 -4.04
C ARG A 83 -23.00 4.31 -4.80
N THR A 84 -23.71 3.28 -5.23
CA THR A 84 -25.10 3.44 -5.71
C THR A 84 -25.92 3.93 -4.51
N PRO A 85 -26.72 5.01 -4.68
CA PRO A 85 -27.52 5.61 -3.60
C PRO A 85 -28.56 4.66 -3.02
#